data_AF-A0A7Z7I1G8-F1
#
_entry.id   AF-A0A7Z7I1G8-F1
#
_cell.length_a   1.000
_cell.length_b   1.000
_cell.length_c   1.000
_cell.angle_alpha   90.00
_cell.angle_beta   90.00
_cell.angle_gamma   90.00
#
_symmetry.space_group_name_H-M   'P 1'
#
loop_
_entity.id
_entity.type
_entity.pdbx_description
1 polymer ?
#
loop_
_entity_poly.entity_id
_entity_poly.type
_entity_poly.pdbx_seq_one_letter_code
_entity_poly.pdbx_strand_id
1 'polypeptide(L)'
;MLQRVGGSSYDRKMIAEAGIDAGAQNPDMPTRGLCQAEGDNGITTRYLADIDGPWLVAHAAADFRCGMQALARYLSVYTNYSYAEYRYSSLWLLLGHVLRMPRADAGPWLREAVIRILGSALGGASVEFEEAVPVAVQALRAAAGDDAARAALERQADDLAAAAVALMPGRDRVSSDTWGYEKRRLLAHAQALGWLLGDCERARTLIDVSLRLADSGFAGYQAMVCMTLAETALVVGEGEWLPLIDDALKQAQLAAHNVQDITFCARLTARVNALRRYWWTPFALGPRARQLGDGVPRTEFAALHRVGHYYEGRRSDALLWPAWAADDSSFELLARRYQRLKDDFLRLNGADRRLNPGEDVAVPDVGLVPHLAARLAAEILAQAQGLPLQAEQVALLRMLVPHALPSATALDAVLARVVLAEGRREAAPSANDIQALMAHLARRPAAEANVGASELIATRLPA
;
A
#
# COMPACT_ATOMS: atom_id res chain seq x y z
N MET A 1 2.61 -9.05 -24.78
CA MET A 1 3.19 -7.76 -24.36
C MET A 1 3.90 -8.00 -23.03
N LEU A 2 5.16 -7.59 -22.82
CA LEU A 2 5.91 -7.94 -21.60
C LEU A 2 5.47 -6.91 -20.58
N GLN A 3 4.53 -7.27 -19.72
CA GLN A 3 4.19 -6.50 -18.54
C GLN A 3 5.19 -6.89 -17.46
N ARG A 4 6.27 -6.11 -17.32
CA ARG A 4 7.07 -6.16 -16.09
C ARG A 4 6.43 -5.21 -15.09
N VAL A 5 6.64 -5.51 -13.82
CA VAL A 5 6.32 -4.73 -12.62
C VAL A 5 5.84 -3.29 -12.91
N GLY A 6 4.56 -3.02 -12.62
CA GLY A 6 3.97 -1.71 -12.83
C GLY A 6 3.27 -1.52 -14.18
N GLY A 7 2.88 -2.57 -14.91
CA GLY A 7 2.00 -2.44 -16.08
C GLY A 7 2.56 -1.67 -17.29
N SER A 8 3.80 -1.19 -17.24
CA SER A 8 4.45 -0.53 -18.36
C SER A 8 4.90 -1.56 -19.40
N SER A 9 4.58 -1.30 -20.67
CA SER A 9 5.10 -2.07 -21.79
C SER A 9 6.57 -1.72 -22.04
N TYR A 10 7.47 -2.71 -21.99
CA TYR A 10 8.87 -2.54 -22.38
C TYR A 10 9.06 -2.78 -23.89
N ASP A 11 10.09 -2.15 -24.47
CA ASP A 11 10.55 -2.46 -25.83
C ASP A 11 11.22 -3.84 -25.85
N ARG A 12 10.41 -4.84 -26.16
CA ARG A 12 10.79 -6.26 -26.24
C ARG A 12 11.89 -6.52 -27.25
N LYS A 13 11.95 -5.70 -28.29
CA LYS A 13 12.90 -5.85 -29.38
C LYS A 13 14.31 -5.60 -28.87
N MET A 14 14.49 -4.56 -28.05
CA MET A 14 15.77 -4.23 -27.40
C MET A 14 16.29 -5.36 -26.51
N ILE A 15 15.44 -5.95 -25.67
CA ILE A 15 15.83 -7.02 -24.72
C ILE A 15 16.16 -8.32 -25.47
N ALA A 16 15.38 -8.65 -26.50
CA ALA A 16 15.57 -9.85 -27.31
C ALA A 16 16.81 -9.75 -28.23
N GLU A 17 17.02 -8.61 -28.88
CA GLU A 17 18.18 -8.38 -29.76
C GLU A 17 19.51 -8.32 -28.99
N ALA A 18 19.47 -7.92 -27.72
CA ALA A 18 20.63 -7.90 -26.83
C ALA A 18 20.88 -9.24 -26.10
N GLY A 19 20.01 -10.24 -26.26
CA GLY A 19 20.19 -11.58 -25.64
C GLY A 19 20.04 -11.60 -24.11
N ILE A 20 19.36 -10.62 -23.53
CA ILE A 20 19.32 -10.36 -22.07
C ILE A 20 18.36 -11.32 -21.33
N ASP A 21 17.32 -11.81 -22.01
CA ASP A 21 16.35 -12.77 -21.47
C ASP A 21 15.79 -13.63 -22.62
N ALA A 22 16.20 -14.89 -22.68
CA ALA A 22 15.73 -15.84 -23.70
C ALA A 22 14.21 -16.12 -23.60
N GLY A 23 13.60 -15.82 -22.44
CA GLY A 23 12.16 -15.88 -22.20
C GLY A 23 11.43 -14.58 -22.53
N ALA A 24 12.11 -13.50 -22.93
CA ALA A 24 11.48 -12.21 -23.23
C ALA A 24 10.48 -12.26 -24.40
N GLN A 25 10.62 -13.27 -25.26
CA GLN A 25 9.67 -13.52 -26.35
C GLN A 25 8.40 -14.23 -25.88
N ASN A 26 8.39 -14.84 -24.68
CA ASN A 26 7.22 -15.51 -24.13
C ASN A 26 6.28 -14.48 -23.47
N PRO A 27 5.13 -14.15 -24.09
CA PRO A 27 4.22 -13.13 -23.57
C PRO A 27 3.48 -13.52 -22.29
N ASP A 28 3.56 -14.79 -21.88
CA ASP A 28 2.79 -15.34 -20.77
C ASP A 28 3.58 -15.40 -19.45
N MET A 29 4.84 -14.95 -19.44
CA MET A 29 5.71 -14.96 -18.27
C MET A 29 5.85 -13.56 -17.64
N PRO A 30 5.18 -13.27 -16.52
CA PRO A 30 5.39 -12.01 -15.81
C PRO A 30 6.76 -11.96 -15.17
N THR A 31 7.48 -10.89 -15.47
CA THR A 31 8.75 -10.63 -14.81
C THR A 31 8.45 -9.92 -13.50
N ARG A 32 8.52 -10.71 -12.43
CA ARG A 32 8.43 -10.27 -11.05
C ARG A 32 9.67 -9.44 -10.73
N GLY A 33 9.54 -8.44 -9.84
CA GLY A 33 10.64 -7.60 -9.33
C GLY A 33 11.81 -8.37 -8.69
N LEU A 34 11.58 -9.66 -8.46
CA LEU A 34 12.54 -10.64 -8.00
C LEU A 34 12.46 -11.87 -8.91
N CYS A 35 13.60 -12.47 -9.25
CA CYS A 35 13.67 -13.70 -10.04
C CYS A 35 14.41 -14.81 -9.29
N GLN A 36 14.19 -16.05 -9.71
CA GLN A 36 15.04 -17.17 -9.32
C GLN A 36 16.27 -17.21 -10.23
N ALA A 37 17.44 -17.41 -9.65
CA ALA A 37 18.68 -17.63 -10.37
C ALA A 37 19.38 -18.85 -9.76
N GLU A 38 19.76 -19.81 -10.61
CA GLU A 38 20.65 -20.90 -10.21
C GLU A 38 22.06 -20.32 -9.98
N GLY A 39 22.62 -20.57 -8.80
CA GLY A 39 24.02 -20.29 -8.51
C GLY A 39 24.71 -21.52 -7.92
N ASP A 40 26.01 -21.41 -7.66
CA ASP A 40 26.85 -22.51 -7.17
C ASP A 40 26.36 -23.15 -5.85
N ASN A 41 25.49 -22.46 -5.10
CA ASN A 41 24.89 -22.91 -3.85
C ASN A 41 23.37 -23.20 -3.95
N GLY A 42 22.85 -23.43 -5.16
CA GLY A 42 21.43 -23.71 -5.43
C GLY A 42 20.62 -22.53 -5.95
N ILE A 43 19.29 -22.65 -5.93
CA ILE A 43 18.36 -21.61 -6.42
C ILE A 43 18.33 -20.44 -5.43
N THR A 44 18.73 -19.25 -5.89
CA THR A 44 18.73 -18.01 -5.11
C THR A 44 17.72 -17.00 -5.67
N THR A 45 17.12 -16.18 -4.81
CA THR A 45 16.25 -15.08 -5.23
C THR A 45 17.07 -13.80 -5.38
N ARG A 46 16.98 -13.13 -6.53
CA ARG A 46 17.70 -11.87 -6.82
C ARG A 46 16.74 -10.74 -7.20
N TYR A 47 17.10 -9.50 -6.87
CA TYR A 47 16.41 -8.31 -7.38
C TYR A 47 16.59 -8.20 -8.89
N LEU A 48 15.55 -7.79 -9.62
CA LEU A 48 15.68 -7.50 -11.06
C LEU A 48 16.76 -6.46 -11.33
N ALA A 49 16.98 -5.51 -10.41
CA ALA A 49 18.05 -4.53 -10.53
C ALA A 49 19.46 -5.14 -10.62
N ASP A 50 19.67 -6.34 -10.08
CA ASP A 50 20.94 -7.08 -10.17
C ASP A 50 21.15 -7.71 -11.56
N ILE A 51 20.05 -7.94 -12.30
CA ILE A 51 20.06 -8.51 -13.65
C ILE A 51 20.03 -7.39 -14.70
N ASP A 52 19.04 -6.52 -14.61
CA ASP A 52 18.81 -5.46 -15.58
C ASP A 52 19.81 -4.31 -15.39
N GLY A 53 20.31 -4.09 -14.17
CA GLY A 53 21.17 -2.96 -13.80
C GLY A 53 22.44 -2.83 -14.62
N PRO A 54 23.29 -3.86 -14.74
CA PRO A 54 24.49 -3.80 -15.58
C PRO A 54 24.23 -3.35 -17.01
N TRP A 55 23.14 -3.84 -17.62
CA TRP A 55 22.77 -3.53 -19.01
C TRP A 55 22.17 -2.14 -19.17
N LEU A 56 21.28 -1.73 -18.25
CA LEU A 56 20.71 -0.38 -18.23
C LEU A 56 21.82 0.67 -18.10
N VAL A 57 22.78 0.41 -17.22
CA VAL A 57 23.94 1.30 -17.02
C VAL A 57 24.86 1.30 -18.23
N ALA A 58 25.15 0.14 -18.84
CA ALA A 58 25.93 0.05 -20.07
C ALA A 58 25.26 0.80 -21.23
N HIS A 59 23.93 0.70 -21.36
CA HIS A 59 23.17 1.40 -22.40
C HIS A 59 23.20 2.92 -22.20
N ALA A 60 22.94 3.40 -20.97
CA ALA A 60 23.06 4.83 -20.62
C ALA A 60 24.47 5.38 -20.83
N ALA A 61 25.50 4.56 -20.59
CA ALA A 61 26.88 4.94 -20.83
C ALA A 61 27.27 4.94 -22.32
N ALA A 62 26.62 4.15 -23.16
CA ALA A 62 26.90 4.05 -24.60
C ALA A 62 26.11 5.07 -25.45
N ASP A 63 24.84 5.31 -25.08
CA ASP A 63 23.96 6.31 -25.69
C ASP A 63 23.26 7.10 -24.58
N PHE A 64 23.76 8.31 -24.32
CA PHE A 64 23.24 9.15 -23.26
C PHE A 64 21.75 9.45 -23.41
N ARG A 65 21.26 9.71 -24.64
CA ARG A 65 19.87 10.15 -24.82
C ARG A 65 18.91 8.99 -24.65
N CYS A 66 19.14 7.89 -25.37
CA CYS A 66 18.23 6.74 -25.34
C CYS A 66 18.35 5.98 -24.01
N GLY A 67 19.57 5.78 -23.52
CA GLY A 67 19.78 5.03 -22.29
C GLY A 67 19.32 5.78 -21.04
N MET A 68 19.40 7.11 -20.99
CA MET A 68 18.80 7.88 -19.88
C MET A 68 17.26 7.88 -19.92
N GLN A 69 16.65 7.80 -21.10
CA GLN A 69 15.20 7.61 -21.23
C GLN A 69 14.78 6.21 -20.74
N ALA A 70 15.55 5.17 -21.09
CA ALA A 70 15.34 3.81 -20.59
C ALA A 70 15.50 3.74 -19.07
N LEU A 71 16.55 4.37 -18.52
CA LEU A 71 16.75 4.48 -17.07
C LEU A 71 15.58 5.21 -16.40
N ALA A 72 15.10 6.31 -16.96
CA ALA A 72 13.95 7.04 -16.42
C ALA A 72 12.68 6.18 -16.37
N ARG A 73 12.41 5.40 -17.41
CA ARG A 73 11.29 4.43 -17.44
C ARG A 73 11.47 3.30 -16.44
N TYR A 74 12.69 2.80 -16.28
CA TYR A 74 12.99 1.79 -15.27
C TYR A 74 12.75 2.34 -13.86
N LEU A 75 13.22 3.56 -13.60
CA LEU A 75 13.06 4.24 -12.31
C LEU A 75 11.60 4.61 -12.01
N SER A 76 10.77 4.88 -13.02
CA SER A 76 9.37 5.21 -12.80
C SER A 76 8.59 4.05 -12.17
N VAL A 77 8.98 2.80 -12.42
CA VAL A 77 8.42 1.64 -11.72
C VAL A 77 8.68 1.75 -10.20
N TYR A 78 9.88 2.18 -9.80
CA TYR A 78 10.29 2.26 -8.39
C TYR A 78 9.78 3.51 -7.67
N THR A 79 9.59 4.63 -8.36
CA THR A 79 8.91 5.81 -7.77
C THR A 79 7.46 5.53 -7.42
N ASN A 80 6.88 4.52 -8.06
CA ASN A 80 5.51 4.08 -7.88
C ASN A 80 5.40 2.97 -6.80
N TYR A 81 6.51 2.58 -6.16
CA TYR A 81 6.48 1.69 -5.00
C TYR A 81 6.47 2.50 -3.72
N SER A 82 5.38 2.41 -2.93
CA SER A 82 5.32 2.99 -1.58
C SER A 82 6.15 2.20 -0.56
N TYR A 83 6.58 0.99 -0.89
CA TYR A 83 7.48 0.21 -0.02
C TYR A 83 8.93 0.66 -0.18
N ALA A 84 9.32 1.59 0.69
CA ALA A 84 10.60 2.29 0.67
C ALA A 84 11.79 1.31 0.70
N GLU A 85 11.73 0.22 1.46
CA GLU A 85 12.88 -0.70 1.61
C GLU A 85 13.16 -1.54 0.37
N TYR A 86 12.14 -2.01 -0.36
CA TYR A 86 12.33 -2.66 -1.66
C TYR A 86 12.85 -1.66 -2.70
N ARG A 87 12.28 -0.45 -2.69
CA ARG A 87 12.73 0.66 -3.53
C ARG A 87 14.20 0.98 -3.26
N TYR A 88 14.58 1.16 -2.01
CA TYR A 88 15.96 1.44 -1.61
C TYR A 88 16.89 0.28 -1.95
N SER A 89 16.52 -0.97 -1.68
CA SER A 89 17.37 -2.12 -1.96
C SER A 89 17.64 -2.27 -3.46
N SER A 90 16.60 -2.14 -4.29
CA SER A 90 16.73 -2.23 -5.75
C SER A 90 17.52 -1.06 -6.33
N LEU A 91 17.23 0.16 -5.88
CA LEU A 91 17.92 1.38 -6.34
C LEU A 91 19.36 1.45 -5.83
N TRP A 92 19.67 0.88 -4.67
CA TRP A 92 21.03 0.77 -4.14
C TRP A 92 21.90 -0.14 -5.01
N LEU A 93 21.36 -1.28 -5.43
CA LEU A 93 22.05 -2.17 -6.38
C LEU A 93 22.31 -1.45 -7.71
N LEU A 94 21.28 -0.79 -8.26
CA LEU A 94 21.39 -0.01 -9.49
C LEU A 94 22.44 1.12 -9.37
N LEU A 95 22.44 1.84 -8.25
CA LEU A 95 23.47 2.84 -7.93
C LEU A 95 24.87 2.22 -7.90
N GLY A 96 25.01 1.04 -7.29
CA GLY A 96 26.26 0.29 -7.27
C GLY A 96 26.78 -0.04 -8.67
N HIS A 97 25.91 -0.42 -9.61
CA HIS A 97 26.29 -0.64 -11.00
C HIS A 97 26.70 0.65 -11.70
N VAL A 98 25.96 1.74 -11.49
CA VAL A 98 26.28 3.08 -12.02
C VAL A 98 27.68 3.53 -11.57
N LEU A 99 28.00 3.38 -10.29
CA LEU A 99 29.27 3.83 -9.71
C LEU A 99 30.48 2.98 -10.12
N ARG A 100 30.27 1.71 -10.53
CA ARG A 100 31.35 0.80 -10.95
C ARG A 100 31.70 0.88 -12.43
N MET A 101 30.96 1.65 -13.24
CA MET A 101 31.18 1.73 -14.67
C MET A 101 32.44 2.56 -15.00
N PRO A 102 33.49 1.97 -15.60
CA PRO A 102 34.75 2.67 -15.85
C PRO A 102 34.69 3.48 -17.15
N ARG A 103 34.73 4.82 -17.10
CA ARG A 103 34.95 5.67 -18.29
C ARG A 103 35.69 6.98 -17.99
N ALA A 104 36.46 7.45 -18.97
CA ALA A 104 37.24 8.70 -18.92
C ALA A 104 36.41 9.98 -19.17
N ASP A 105 35.19 9.85 -19.70
CA ASP A 105 34.27 10.94 -20.09
C ASP A 105 33.03 11.05 -19.18
N ALA A 106 33.04 10.39 -18.03
CA ALA A 106 31.88 10.10 -17.18
C ALA A 106 31.22 11.29 -16.45
N GLY A 107 31.45 12.55 -16.83
CA GLY A 107 30.97 13.70 -16.06
C GLY A 107 29.44 13.87 -16.08
N PRO A 108 28.80 14.11 -17.25
CA PRO A 108 27.40 14.50 -17.29
C PRO A 108 26.39 13.36 -17.07
N TRP A 109 26.58 12.19 -17.71
CA TRP A 109 25.60 11.11 -17.63
C TRP A 109 25.55 10.46 -16.25
N LEU A 110 26.72 10.24 -15.63
CA LEU A 110 26.84 9.64 -14.30
C LEU A 110 26.14 10.53 -13.27
N ARG A 111 26.41 11.84 -13.32
CA ARG A 111 25.77 12.83 -12.45
C ARG A 111 24.25 12.78 -12.59
N GLU A 112 23.75 12.80 -13.82
CA GLU A 112 22.31 12.76 -14.09
C GLU A 112 21.68 11.42 -13.64
N ALA A 113 22.34 10.29 -13.88
CA ALA A 113 21.89 8.97 -13.44
C ALA A 113 21.82 8.88 -11.91
N VAL A 114 22.86 9.35 -11.21
CA VAL A 114 22.88 9.41 -9.74
C VAL A 114 21.77 10.30 -9.20
N ILE A 115 21.60 11.51 -9.76
CA ILE A 115 20.51 12.43 -9.36
C ILE A 115 19.14 11.77 -9.54
N ARG A 116 18.91 11.10 -10.68
CA ARG A 116 17.65 10.41 -10.93
C ARG A 116 17.41 9.24 -9.99
N ILE A 117 18.41 8.40 -9.75
CA ILE A 117 18.29 7.26 -8.81
C ILE A 117 18.00 7.75 -7.40
N LEU A 118 18.74 8.75 -6.92
CA LEU A 118 18.52 9.35 -5.59
C LEU A 118 17.16 10.06 -5.53
N GLY A 119 16.79 10.81 -6.57
CA GLY A 119 15.47 11.43 -6.69
C GLY A 119 14.35 10.40 -6.63
N SER A 120 14.50 9.26 -7.31
CA SER A 120 13.51 8.18 -7.26
C SER A 120 13.48 7.43 -5.92
N ALA A 121 14.63 7.30 -5.25
CA ALA A 121 14.67 6.74 -3.90
C ALA A 121 13.93 7.65 -2.91
N LEU A 122 14.22 8.95 -2.96
CA LEU A 122 13.72 9.95 -2.00
C LEU A 122 12.31 10.45 -2.32
N GLY A 123 11.91 10.49 -3.59
CA GLY A 123 10.66 11.09 -4.06
C GLY A 123 9.44 10.18 -4.07
N GLY A 124 9.46 9.06 -3.32
CA GLY A 124 8.39 8.05 -3.35
C GLY A 124 7.00 8.65 -3.18
N ALA A 125 6.15 8.56 -4.20
CA ALA A 125 4.87 9.29 -4.18
C ALA A 125 3.73 8.75 -5.06
N SER A 126 3.95 7.85 -6.03
CA SER A 126 2.95 7.73 -7.12
C SER A 126 1.74 6.82 -6.85
N VAL A 127 1.74 5.96 -5.83
CA VAL A 127 0.63 5.00 -5.58
C VAL A 127 -0.03 5.21 -4.22
N GLU A 128 0.27 6.34 -3.58
CA GLU A 128 -0.50 6.79 -2.45
C GLU A 128 -1.90 7.19 -2.91
N PHE A 129 -2.92 6.81 -2.13
CA PHE A 129 -4.30 7.15 -2.41
C PHE A 129 -4.69 8.40 -1.62
N GLU A 130 -5.14 9.44 -2.32
CA GLU A 130 -5.48 10.74 -1.75
C GLU A 130 -6.87 11.23 -2.20
N GLU A 131 -7.78 10.32 -2.58
CA GLU A 131 -9.13 10.66 -3.06
C GLU A 131 -10.23 10.56 -1.98
N ALA A 132 -9.98 10.01 -0.78
CA ALA A 132 -11.04 9.90 0.23
C ALA A 132 -11.45 11.26 0.79
N VAL A 133 -10.53 12.21 1.01
CA VAL A 133 -10.91 13.54 1.50
C VAL A 133 -11.82 14.28 0.49
N PRO A 134 -11.50 14.38 -0.81
CA PRO A 134 -12.41 14.93 -1.82
C PRO A 134 -13.80 14.27 -1.80
N VAL A 135 -13.87 12.95 -1.72
CA VAL A 135 -15.14 12.20 -1.65
C VAL A 135 -15.93 12.56 -0.38
N ALA A 136 -15.26 12.65 0.77
CA ALA A 136 -15.88 13.06 2.03
C ALA A 136 -16.42 14.50 1.99
N VAL A 137 -15.72 15.43 1.33
CA VAL A 137 -16.20 16.80 1.14
C VAL A 137 -17.42 16.87 0.23
N GLN A 138 -17.47 16.05 -0.82
CA GLN A 138 -18.66 15.96 -1.67
C GLN A 138 -19.85 15.39 -0.91
N ALA A 139 -19.63 14.39 -0.05
CA ALA A 139 -20.65 13.88 0.85
C ALA A 139 -21.12 14.93 1.88
N LEU A 140 -20.20 15.78 2.37
CA LEU A 140 -20.53 16.89 3.26
C LEU A 140 -21.46 17.90 2.59
N ARG A 141 -21.23 18.23 1.30
CA ARG A 141 -22.15 19.07 0.52
C ARG A 141 -23.52 18.44 0.39
N ALA A 142 -23.58 17.14 0.05
CA ALA A 142 -24.83 16.41 -0.05
C ALA A 142 -25.61 16.43 1.28
N ALA A 143 -24.91 16.23 2.41
CA ALA A 143 -25.51 16.31 3.75
C ALA A 143 -26.03 17.72 4.10
N ALA A 144 -25.41 18.77 3.55
CA ALA A 144 -25.84 20.16 3.70
C ALA A 144 -27.00 20.57 2.75
N GLY A 145 -27.58 19.63 2.00
CA GLY A 145 -28.74 19.87 1.13
C GLY A 145 -28.39 20.19 -0.34
N ASP A 146 -27.15 19.94 -0.77
CA ASP A 146 -26.77 20.07 -2.19
C ASP A 146 -27.15 18.79 -2.97
N ASP A 147 -28.35 18.80 -3.57
CA ASP A 147 -28.87 17.68 -4.36
C ASP A 147 -27.97 17.31 -5.56
N ALA A 148 -27.28 18.29 -6.15
CA ALA A 148 -26.37 18.04 -7.27
C ALA A 148 -25.12 17.29 -6.81
N ALA A 149 -24.58 17.63 -5.63
CA ALA A 149 -23.47 16.91 -5.02
C ALA A 149 -23.86 15.46 -4.65
N ARG A 150 -25.09 15.27 -4.12
CA ARG A 150 -25.63 13.94 -3.83
C ARG A 150 -25.72 13.09 -5.08
N ALA A 151 -26.38 13.59 -6.13
CA ALA A 151 -26.56 12.86 -7.38
C ALA A 151 -25.22 12.57 -8.07
N ALA A 152 -24.23 13.48 -7.96
CA ALA A 152 -22.89 13.23 -8.48
C ALA A 152 -22.16 12.11 -7.73
N LEU A 153 -22.30 12.04 -6.40
CA LEU A 153 -21.67 11.02 -5.57
C LEU A 153 -22.27 9.63 -5.85
N GLU A 154 -23.60 9.55 -5.96
CA GLU A 154 -24.33 8.33 -6.31
C GLU A 154 -23.92 7.83 -7.71
N ARG A 155 -23.88 8.71 -8.72
CA ARG A 155 -23.44 8.34 -10.08
C ARG A 155 -21.99 7.84 -10.10
N GLN A 156 -21.08 8.53 -9.41
CA GLN A 156 -19.68 8.10 -9.34
C GLN A 156 -19.54 6.73 -8.68
N ALA A 157 -20.29 6.45 -7.61
CA ALA A 157 -20.30 5.15 -6.97
C ALA A 157 -20.80 4.04 -7.92
N ASP A 158 -21.89 4.29 -8.64
CA ASP A 158 -22.47 3.34 -9.60
C ASP A 158 -21.50 3.08 -10.78
N ASP A 159 -20.89 4.14 -11.33
CA ASP A 159 -19.90 4.05 -12.40
C ASP A 159 -18.66 3.25 -11.97
N LEU A 160 -18.16 3.50 -10.74
CA LEU A 160 -17.03 2.76 -10.17
C LEU A 160 -17.36 1.28 -9.97
N ALA A 161 -18.54 0.97 -9.45
CA ALA A 161 -18.98 -0.41 -9.25
C ALA A 161 -19.12 -1.14 -10.60
N ALA A 162 -19.71 -0.49 -11.60
CA ALA A 162 -19.86 -1.03 -12.94
C ALA A 162 -18.49 -1.27 -13.60
N ALA A 163 -17.56 -0.30 -13.51
CA ALA A 163 -16.20 -0.44 -14.01
C ALA A 163 -15.46 -1.60 -13.33
N ALA A 164 -15.54 -1.70 -12.00
CA ALA A 164 -14.95 -2.78 -11.23
C ALA A 164 -15.50 -4.16 -11.64
N VAL A 165 -16.80 -4.29 -11.85
CA VAL A 165 -17.45 -5.52 -12.31
C VAL A 165 -17.03 -5.87 -13.73
N ALA A 166 -16.98 -4.89 -14.64
CA ALA A 166 -16.59 -5.09 -16.04
C ALA A 166 -15.13 -5.55 -16.18
N LEU A 167 -14.27 -5.22 -15.21
CA LEU A 167 -12.89 -5.68 -15.19
C LEU A 167 -12.75 -7.12 -14.66
N MET A 168 -13.74 -7.69 -13.97
CA MET A 168 -13.65 -9.04 -13.38
C MET A 168 -13.47 -10.18 -14.40
N PRO A 169 -14.11 -10.18 -15.59
CA PRO A 169 -13.83 -11.14 -16.65
C PRO A 169 -12.52 -10.73 -17.37
N GLY A 170 -11.45 -11.51 -17.18
CA GLY A 170 -10.11 -11.14 -17.68
C GLY A 170 -9.08 -10.88 -16.58
N ARG A 171 -9.35 -11.35 -15.34
CA ARG A 171 -8.40 -11.39 -14.22
C ARG A 171 -7.10 -12.08 -14.63
N ASP A 172 -6.17 -11.31 -15.15
CA ASP A 172 -4.79 -11.70 -15.09
C ASP A 172 -4.31 -11.32 -13.69
N ARG A 173 -4.01 -12.31 -12.85
CA ARG A 173 -3.48 -12.17 -11.46
C ARG A 173 -2.07 -11.55 -11.41
N VAL A 174 -1.75 -10.81 -12.46
CA VAL A 174 -0.43 -10.55 -13.01
C VAL A 174 -0.31 -9.09 -13.48
N SER A 175 -1.44 -8.40 -13.72
CA SER A 175 -1.49 -7.00 -14.18
C SER A 175 -1.50 -5.97 -13.03
N SER A 176 -1.32 -4.69 -13.39
CA SER A 176 -0.98 -3.50 -12.55
C SER A 176 -1.75 -3.30 -11.23
N ASP A 177 -1.24 -2.40 -10.37
CA ASP A 177 -1.87 -2.06 -9.07
C ASP A 177 -3.20 -1.28 -9.16
N THR A 178 -3.72 -1.10 -10.38
CA THR A 178 -5.00 -0.40 -10.63
C THR A 178 -6.13 -0.95 -9.76
N TRP A 179 -6.10 -2.26 -9.45
CA TRP A 179 -7.08 -2.93 -8.58
C TRP A 179 -7.09 -2.45 -7.14
N GLY A 180 -5.92 -2.19 -6.54
CA GLY A 180 -5.83 -1.68 -5.18
C GLY A 180 -6.35 -0.24 -5.10
N TYR A 181 -6.06 0.56 -6.12
CA TYR A 181 -6.54 1.93 -6.26
C TYR A 181 -8.06 2.01 -6.38
N GLU A 182 -8.66 1.29 -7.34
CA GLU A 182 -10.11 1.30 -7.55
C GLU A 182 -10.87 0.80 -6.32
N LYS A 183 -10.32 -0.19 -5.61
CA LYS A 183 -10.90 -0.67 -4.35
C LYS A 183 -10.91 0.43 -3.29
N ARG A 184 -9.82 1.21 -3.12
CA ARG A 184 -9.82 2.33 -2.17
C ARG A 184 -10.87 3.39 -2.54
N ARG A 185 -11.09 3.66 -3.83
CA ARG A 185 -12.16 4.58 -4.29
C ARG A 185 -13.54 4.07 -3.93
N LEU A 186 -13.83 2.79 -4.19
CA LEU A 186 -15.09 2.15 -3.79
C LEU A 186 -15.32 2.27 -2.29
N LEU A 187 -14.29 2.00 -1.47
CA LEU A 187 -14.36 2.08 -0.01
C LEU A 187 -14.56 3.50 0.51
N ALA A 188 -13.95 4.50 -0.11
CA ALA A 188 -14.17 5.91 0.22
C ALA A 188 -15.63 6.32 -0.03
N HIS A 189 -16.21 5.91 -1.17
CA HIS A 189 -17.62 6.15 -1.48
C HIS A 189 -18.55 5.39 -0.54
N ALA A 190 -18.20 4.16 -0.15
CA ALA A 190 -18.98 3.38 0.80
C ALA A 190 -19.08 4.06 2.17
N GLN A 191 -17.97 4.60 2.70
CA GLN A 191 -18.02 5.38 3.96
C GLN A 191 -18.85 6.66 3.81
N ALA A 192 -18.67 7.41 2.72
CA ALA A 192 -19.43 8.63 2.46
C ALA A 192 -20.94 8.39 2.36
N LEU A 193 -21.36 7.43 1.54
CA LEU A 193 -22.76 7.09 1.30
C LEU A 193 -23.39 6.42 2.53
N GLY A 194 -22.74 5.39 3.06
CA GLY A 194 -23.28 4.59 4.15
C GLY A 194 -23.24 5.33 5.50
N TRP A 195 -22.06 5.79 5.91
CA TRP A 195 -21.90 6.37 7.24
C TRP A 195 -22.41 7.80 7.34
N LEU A 196 -22.20 8.69 6.35
CA LEU A 196 -22.66 10.08 6.45
C LEU A 196 -24.08 10.26 5.90
N LEU A 197 -24.39 9.70 4.72
CA LEU A 197 -25.68 9.92 4.05
C LEU A 197 -26.75 8.87 4.38
N GLY A 198 -26.39 7.78 5.09
CA GLY A 198 -27.33 6.73 5.51
C GLY A 198 -27.75 5.77 4.39
N ASP A 199 -27.07 5.78 3.25
CA ASP A 199 -27.34 4.87 2.13
C ASP A 199 -26.58 3.54 2.30
N CYS A 200 -27.04 2.74 3.26
CA CYS A 200 -26.41 1.47 3.62
C CYS A 200 -26.48 0.43 2.50
N GLU A 201 -27.48 0.48 1.63
CA GLU A 201 -27.65 -0.46 0.51
C GLU A 201 -26.56 -0.27 -0.55
N ARG A 202 -26.36 0.97 -1.02
CA ARG A 202 -25.26 1.27 -1.96
C ARG A 202 -23.92 0.99 -1.33
N ALA A 203 -23.71 1.39 -0.07
CA ALA A 203 -22.45 1.14 0.60
C ALA A 203 -22.14 -0.37 0.71
N ARG A 204 -23.15 -1.20 0.98
CA ARG A 204 -23.02 -2.66 0.96
C ARG A 204 -22.62 -3.18 -0.41
N THR A 205 -23.25 -2.70 -1.48
CA THR A 205 -22.88 -3.10 -2.85
C THR A 205 -21.41 -2.77 -3.17
N LEU A 206 -20.95 -1.58 -2.79
CA LEU A 206 -19.55 -1.17 -3.00
C LEU A 206 -18.56 -2.04 -2.22
N ILE A 207 -18.91 -2.41 -0.99
CA ILE A 207 -18.11 -3.31 -0.14
C ILE A 207 -18.08 -4.73 -0.72
N ASP A 208 -19.21 -5.26 -1.17
CA ASP A 208 -19.30 -6.60 -1.79
C ASP A 208 -18.49 -6.67 -3.09
N VAL A 209 -18.58 -5.63 -3.94
CA VAL A 209 -17.75 -5.52 -5.16
C VAL A 209 -16.26 -5.45 -4.79
N SER A 210 -15.91 -4.68 -3.77
CA SER A 210 -14.53 -4.56 -3.27
C SER A 210 -13.97 -5.89 -2.77
N LEU A 211 -14.77 -6.68 -2.04
CA LEU A 211 -14.38 -8.01 -1.57
C LEU A 211 -14.14 -8.97 -2.73
N ARG A 212 -14.97 -8.91 -3.78
CA ARG A 212 -14.80 -9.73 -5.00
C ARG A 212 -13.52 -9.41 -5.78
N LEU A 213 -12.89 -8.26 -5.52
CA LEU A 213 -11.60 -7.85 -6.08
C LEU A 213 -10.42 -8.18 -5.13
N ALA A 214 -10.62 -8.95 -4.05
CA ALA A 214 -9.59 -9.27 -3.06
C ALA A 214 -8.36 -10.03 -3.59
N ASP A 215 -8.52 -10.83 -4.64
CA ASP A 215 -7.47 -11.67 -5.20
C ASP A 215 -6.80 -11.10 -6.47
N SER A 216 -7.09 -9.85 -6.82
CA SER A 216 -6.60 -9.18 -8.03
C SER A 216 -5.46 -8.20 -7.76
N GLY A 217 -4.46 -8.13 -8.65
CA GLY A 217 -3.36 -7.16 -8.55
C GLY A 217 -2.25 -7.57 -7.58
N PHE A 218 -1.45 -6.59 -7.17
CA PHE A 218 -0.24 -6.83 -6.39
C PHE A 218 -0.55 -7.14 -4.91
N ALA A 219 -0.07 -8.30 -4.47
CA ALA A 219 -0.26 -8.84 -3.12
C ALA A 219 0.04 -7.85 -1.98
N GLY A 220 1.11 -7.06 -2.08
CA GLY A 220 1.51 -6.10 -1.05
C GLY A 220 0.50 -4.95 -0.87
N TYR A 221 -0.05 -4.46 -1.97
CA TYR A 221 -1.10 -3.44 -1.94
C TYR A 221 -2.43 -4.04 -1.49
N GLN A 222 -2.76 -5.24 -2.00
CA GLN A 222 -4.00 -5.93 -1.63
C GLN A 222 -4.13 -6.20 -0.15
N ALA A 223 -3.05 -6.61 0.52
CA ALA A 223 -3.10 -6.84 1.97
C ALA A 223 -3.57 -5.60 2.72
N MET A 224 -3.02 -4.43 2.39
CA MET A 224 -3.39 -3.17 3.04
C MET A 224 -4.81 -2.72 2.70
N VAL A 225 -5.23 -2.83 1.43
CA VAL A 225 -6.59 -2.43 1.07
C VAL A 225 -7.65 -3.37 1.65
N CYS A 226 -7.34 -4.67 1.80
CA CYS A 226 -8.22 -5.59 2.50
C CYS A 226 -8.34 -5.26 4.00
N MET A 227 -7.31 -4.69 4.64
CA MET A 227 -7.46 -4.12 5.98
C MET A 227 -8.39 -2.89 5.98
N THR A 228 -8.26 -1.99 5.00
CA THR A 228 -9.17 -0.85 4.83
C THR A 228 -10.61 -1.29 4.54
N LEU A 229 -10.80 -2.39 3.80
CA LEU A 229 -12.11 -3.01 3.56
C LEU A 229 -12.75 -3.43 4.88
N ALA A 230 -12.00 -4.10 5.76
CA ALA A 230 -12.47 -4.46 7.10
C ALA A 230 -12.84 -3.22 7.93
N GLU A 231 -12.02 -2.16 7.89
CA GLU A 231 -12.32 -0.88 8.56
C GLU A 231 -13.59 -0.21 8.03
N THR A 232 -13.77 -0.18 6.71
CA THR A 232 -14.97 0.39 6.08
C THR A 232 -16.22 -0.40 6.44
N ALA A 233 -16.12 -1.74 6.44
CA ALA A 233 -17.20 -2.60 6.88
C ALA A 233 -17.56 -2.37 8.35
N LEU A 234 -16.58 -2.14 9.22
CA LEU A 234 -16.80 -1.77 10.62
C LEU A 234 -17.48 -0.39 10.75
N VAL A 235 -17.06 0.59 9.96
CA VAL A 235 -17.59 1.96 10.02
C VAL A 235 -19.06 2.01 9.56
N VAL A 236 -19.36 1.35 8.45
CA VAL A 236 -20.70 1.42 7.82
C VAL A 236 -21.65 0.36 8.37
N GLY A 237 -21.12 -0.78 8.80
CA GLY A 237 -21.91 -1.95 9.11
C GLY A 237 -22.63 -1.90 10.45
N GLU A 238 -23.85 -2.42 10.43
CA GLU A 238 -24.54 -2.90 11.63
C GLU A 238 -24.01 -4.30 11.99
N GLY A 239 -24.25 -4.80 13.21
CA GLY A 239 -23.60 -6.00 13.76
C GLY A 239 -23.65 -7.29 12.91
N GLU A 240 -24.50 -7.35 11.88
CA GLU A 240 -24.56 -8.43 10.88
C GLU A 240 -23.32 -8.52 9.96
N TRP A 241 -22.44 -7.50 9.95
CA TRP A 241 -21.32 -7.42 9.00
C TRP A 241 -20.02 -8.05 9.53
N LEU A 242 -20.06 -8.67 10.72
CA LEU A 242 -18.93 -9.38 11.32
C LEU A 242 -18.30 -10.46 10.39
N PRO A 243 -19.08 -11.31 9.68
CA PRO A 243 -18.49 -12.28 8.75
C PRO A 243 -17.70 -11.62 7.62
N LEU A 244 -18.13 -10.45 7.15
CA LEU A 244 -17.46 -9.71 6.09
C LEU A 244 -16.12 -9.14 6.56
N ILE A 245 -16.07 -8.62 7.79
CA ILE A 245 -14.82 -8.18 8.43
C ILE A 245 -13.84 -9.36 8.49
N ASP A 246 -14.29 -10.53 8.97
CA ASP A 246 -13.44 -11.71 9.03
C ASP A 246 -12.92 -12.15 7.66
N ASP A 247 -13.75 -12.13 6.63
CA ASP A 247 -13.34 -12.47 5.28
C ASP A 247 -12.35 -11.46 4.69
N ALA A 248 -12.55 -10.16 4.91
CA ALA A 248 -11.59 -9.13 4.54
C ALA A 248 -10.23 -9.33 5.23
N LEU A 249 -10.22 -9.69 6.52
CA LEU A 249 -8.98 -9.97 7.27
C LEU A 249 -8.28 -11.25 6.81
N LYS A 250 -9.03 -12.29 6.43
CA LYS A 250 -8.46 -13.50 5.80
C LYS A 250 -7.81 -13.16 4.46
N GLN A 251 -8.48 -12.34 3.63
CA GLN A 251 -7.93 -11.88 2.36
C GLN A 251 -6.68 -11.02 2.55
N ALA A 252 -6.66 -10.16 3.57
CA ALA A 252 -5.47 -9.38 3.92
C ALA A 252 -4.28 -10.29 4.26
N GLN A 253 -4.50 -11.34 5.05
CA GLN A 253 -3.47 -12.31 5.40
C GLN A 253 -3.00 -13.12 4.18
N LEU A 254 -3.94 -13.62 3.37
CA LEU A 254 -3.62 -14.37 2.15
C LEU A 254 -2.78 -13.52 1.18
N ALA A 255 -3.14 -12.25 1.00
CA ALA A 255 -2.37 -11.32 0.20
C ALA A 255 -0.98 -11.09 0.81
N ALA A 256 -0.86 -10.88 2.12
CA ALA A 256 0.44 -10.73 2.79
C ALA A 256 1.36 -11.95 2.58
N HIS A 257 0.83 -13.18 2.67
CA HIS A 257 1.57 -14.41 2.42
C HIS A 257 2.09 -14.55 0.98
N ASN A 258 1.41 -13.89 0.04
CA ASN A 258 1.71 -13.94 -1.39
C ASN A 258 2.63 -12.82 -1.89
N VAL A 259 3.10 -11.96 -0.99
CA VAL A 259 4.21 -11.04 -1.26
C VAL A 259 5.48 -11.85 -1.56
N GLN A 260 6.13 -11.49 -2.66
CA GLN A 260 7.27 -12.25 -3.19
C GLN A 260 8.60 -11.87 -2.51
N ASP A 261 8.77 -10.61 -2.12
CA ASP A 261 9.90 -10.17 -1.29
C ASP A 261 9.74 -10.70 0.13
N ILE A 262 10.73 -11.45 0.63
CA ILE A 262 10.62 -12.19 1.89
C ILE A 262 10.54 -11.25 3.10
N THR A 263 11.36 -10.21 3.13
CA THR A 263 11.34 -9.19 4.19
C THR A 263 9.98 -8.50 4.22
N PHE A 264 9.47 -8.10 3.05
CA PHE A 264 8.17 -7.45 2.95
C PHE A 264 7.03 -8.40 3.33
N CYS A 265 7.07 -9.65 2.87
CA CYS A 265 6.13 -10.69 3.24
C CYS A 265 6.09 -10.90 4.76
N ALA A 266 7.26 -11.03 5.40
CA ALA A 266 7.36 -11.17 6.85
C ALA A 266 6.75 -9.96 7.58
N ARG A 267 7.13 -8.74 7.21
CA ARG A 267 6.62 -7.50 7.81
C ARG A 267 5.11 -7.36 7.64
N LEU A 268 4.60 -7.52 6.43
CA LEU A 268 3.18 -7.34 6.14
C LEU A 268 2.34 -8.41 6.84
N THR A 269 2.81 -9.65 6.86
CA THR A 269 2.19 -10.73 7.64
C THR A 269 2.18 -10.40 9.12
N ALA A 270 3.30 -9.92 9.67
CA ALA A 270 3.39 -9.53 11.07
C ALA A 270 2.45 -8.36 11.43
N ARG A 271 2.28 -7.37 10.54
CA ARG A 271 1.30 -6.29 10.71
C ARG A 271 -0.12 -6.83 10.75
N VAL A 272 -0.50 -7.69 9.80
CA VAL A 272 -1.83 -8.32 9.75
C VAL A 272 -2.08 -9.15 11.02
N ASN A 273 -1.10 -9.94 11.45
CA ASN A 273 -1.20 -10.71 12.69
C ASN A 273 -1.41 -9.81 13.91
N ALA A 274 -0.64 -8.72 14.04
CA ALA A 274 -0.79 -7.77 15.15
C ALA A 274 -2.17 -7.13 15.17
N LEU A 275 -2.65 -6.65 14.01
CA LEU A 275 -3.97 -6.06 13.86
C LEU A 275 -5.05 -7.06 14.26
N ARG A 276 -5.02 -8.29 13.74
CA ARG A 276 -5.99 -9.33 14.10
C ARG A 276 -5.96 -9.71 15.57
N ARG A 277 -4.77 -9.76 16.18
CA ARG A 277 -4.60 -10.16 17.59
C ARG A 277 -5.07 -9.08 18.56
N TYR A 278 -4.70 -7.83 18.32
CA TYR A 278 -4.83 -6.75 19.31
C TYR A 278 -5.86 -5.66 18.96
N TRP A 279 -6.29 -5.57 17.69
CA TRP A 279 -7.05 -4.42 17.17
C TRP A 279 -8.38 -4.79 16.50
N TRP A 280 -8.64 -6.09 16.32
CA TRP A 280 -9.94 -6.64 15.93
C TRP A 280 -10.62 -7.42 17.07
N THR A 281 -10.06 -7.29 18.27
CA THR A 281 -10.66 -7.72 19.53
C THR A 281 -11.10 -6.48 20.33
N PRO A 282 -12.04 -6.60 21.30
CA PRO A 282 -12.46 -5.45 22.09
C PRO A 282 -11.28 -4.76 22.83
N PHE A 283 -11.22 -3.43 22.77
CA PHE A 283 -10.21 -2.63 23.47
C PHE A 283 -10.77 -1.29 23.98
N ALA A 284 -10.09 -0.68 24.95
CA ALA A 284 -10.44 0.65 25.45
C ALA A 284 -9.90 1.74 24.51
N LEU A 285 -10.79 2.34 23.71
CA LEU A 285 -10.44 3.29 22.64
C LEU A 285 -9.66 4.51 23.14
N GLY A 286 -10.17 5.23 24.14
CA GLY A 286 -9.54 6.45 24.66
C GLY A 286 -8.09 6.23 25.13
N PRO A 287 -7.83 5.23 26.00
CA PRO A 287 -6.46 4.84 26.36
C PRO A 287 -5.58 4.49 25.15
N ARG A 288 -6.07 3.64 24.22
CA ARG A 288 -5.29 3.22 23.05
C ARG A 288 -4.88 4.37 22.15
N ALA A 289 -5.78 5.32 21.90
CA ALA A 289 -5.48 6.49 21.08
C ALA A 289 -4.41 7.39 21.72
N ARG A 290 -4.51 7.65 23.03
CA ARG A 290 -3.53 8.48 23.76
C ARG A 290 -2.15 7.81 23.87
N GLN A 291 -2.13 6.49 23.99
CA GLN A 291 -0.94 5.68 24.08
C GLN A 291 -0.11 5.61 22.79
N LEU A 292 -0.72 5.87 21.63
CA LEU A 292 -0.04 5.79 20.34
C LEU A 292 1.14 6.79 20.22
N GLY A 293 1.09 7.90 20.96
CA GLY A 293 2.08 8.98 20.91
C GLY A 293 2.98 9.13 22.13
N ASP A 294 2.87 8.27 23.14
CA ASP A 294 3.62 8.44 24.40
C ASP A 294 5.07 7.95 24.36
N GLY A 295 5.48 7.33 23.27
CA GLY A 295 6.84 6.83 23.05
C GLY A 295 7.21 5.61 23.90
N VAL A 296 6.28 5.07 24.69
CA VAL A 296 6.52 3.86 25.48
C VAL A 296 6.40 2.63 24.56
N PRO A 297 7.45 1.81 24.43
CA PRO A 297 7.36 0.58 23.65
C PRO A 297 6.34 -0.38 24.27
N ARG A 298 5.31 -0.75 23.52
CA ARG A 298 4.37 -1.80 23.92
C ARG A 298 4.12 -2.77 22.78
N THR A 299 3.86 -4.03 23.12
CA THR A 299 3.74 -5.12 22.14
C THR A 299 2.52 -4.96 21.24
N GLU A 300 1.44 -4.38 21.75
CA GLU A 300 0.23 -4.05 20.98
C GLU A 300 0.44 -3.01 19.86
N PHE A 301 1.46 -2.15 19.98
CA PHE A 301 1.82 -1.13 19.00
C PHE A 301 2.93 -1.61 18.06
N ALA A 302 3.42 -2.84 18.26
CA ALA A 302 4.40 -3.50 17.41
C ALA A 302 3.71 -4.47 16.43
N ALA A 303 4.41 -4.84 15.36
CA ALA A 303 3.98 -5.94 14.51
C ALA A 303 4.18 -7.28 15.25
N LEU A 304 3.56 -8.37 14.80
CA LEU A 304 3.54 -9.65 15.53
C LEU A 304 4.05 -10.81 14.67
N HIS A 305 5.27 -11.26 14.94
CA HIS A 305 5.82 -12.49 14.36
C HIS A 305 5.36 -13.70 15.17
N ARG A 306 5.03 -14.80 14.51
CA ARG A 306 4.80 -16.09 15.16
C ARG A 306 5.92 -17.04 14.77
N VAL A 307 6.64 -17.58 15.74
CA VAL A 307 7.78 -18.48 15.47
C VAL A 307 7.28 -19.76 14.81
N GLY A 308 7.87 -20.13 13.68
CA GLY A 308 7.38 -21.23 12.84
C GLY A 308 6.07 -20.89 12.11
N HIS A 309 5.79 -19.61 11.81
CA HIS A 309 4.59 -19.20 11.08
C HIS A 309 4.43 -19.96 9.77
N TYR A 310 3.25 -20.53 9.56
CA TYR A 310 2.91 -21.23 8.32
C TYR A 310 2.19 -20.28 7.36
N TYR A 311 2.78 -20.10 6.17
CA TYR A 311 2.27 -19.21 5.11
C TYR A 311 1.20 -19.90 4.26
N GLU A 312 0.09 -20.29 4.91
CA GLU A 312 -1.02 -20.97 4.26
C GLU A 312 -1.58 -20.16 3.08
N GLY A 313 -1.92 -20.84 1.98
CA GLY A 313 -2.46 -20.20 0.78
C GLY A 313 -1.45 -19.43 -0.05
N ARG A 314 -0.14 -19.51 0.25
CA ARG A 314 0.91 -19.03 -0.64
C ARG A 314 0.84 -19.79 -1.97
N ARG A 315 0.86 -19.07 -3.09
CA ARG A 315 0.75 -19.64 -4.43
C ARG A 315 1.87 -20.65 -4.70
N SER A 316 1.56 -21.68 -5.46
CA SER A 316 2.52 -22.72 -5.87
C SER A 316 3.70 -22.17 -6.69
N ASP A 317 3.48 -21.06 -7.39
CA ASP A 317 4.49 -20.39 -8.19
C ASP A 317 5.32 -19.38 -7.38
N ALA A 318 5.09 -19.20 -6.07
CA ALA A 318 5.76 -18.18 -5.27
C ALA A 318 7.27 -18.46 -5.11
N LEU A 319 8.07 -17.40 -4.95
CA LEU A 319 9.51 -17.53 -4.73
C LEU A 319 9.79 -18.33 -3.45
N LEU A 320 10.71 -19.29 -3.60
CA LEU A 320 11.21 -20.10 -2.49
C LEU A 320 11.98 -19.22 -1.50
N TRP A 321 11.83 -19.57 -0.24
CA TRP A 321 12.53 -18.90 0.83
C TRP A 321 13.97 -19.42 0.90
N PRO A 322 14.98 -18.54 0.97
CA PRO A 322 16.34 -18.96 1.21
C PRO A 322 16.44 -19.53 2.63
N ALA A 323 17.33 -20.50 2.84
CA ALA A 323 17.47 -21.22 4.10
C ALA A 323 17.64 -20.28 5.31
N TRP A 324 18.39 -19.18 5.16
CA TRP A 324 18.59 -18.19 6.22
C TRP A 324 17.31 -17.48 6.66
N ALA A 325 16.31 -17.38 5.78
CA ALA A 325 15.03 -16.71 6.06
C ALA A 325 13.96 -17.67 6.57
N ALA A 326 14.23 -18.98 6.58
CA ALA A 326 13.31 -19.98 7.14
C ALA A 326 13.47 -20.08 8.67
N ASP A 327 14.70 -19.97 9.18
CA ASP A 327 14.99 -20.08 10.62
C ASP A 327 14.62 -18.77 11.37
N ASP A 328 13.74 -18.87 12.36
CA ASP A 328 13.31 -17.80 13.27
C ASP A 328 13.55 -18.14 14.75
N SER A 329 14.49 -19.04 15.03
CA SER A 329 14.75 -19.51 16.40
C SER A 329 15.51 -18.53 17.30
N SER A 330 15.87 -17.34 16.81
CA SER A 330 16.59 -16.31 17.59
C SER A 330 16.29 -14.88 17.13
N PHE A 331 16.51 -13.91 18.02
CA PHE A 331 16.38 -12.49 17.71
C PHE A 331 17.37 -11.99 16.65
N GLU A 332 18.55 -12.62 16.53
CA GLU A 332 19.53 -12.30 15.47
C GLU A 332 18.97 -12.61 14.08
N LEU A 333 18.36 -13.78 13.93
CA LEU A 333 17.75 -14.21 12.68
C LEU A 333 16.51 -13.38 12.34
N LEU A 334 15.70 -13.04 13.35
CA LEU A 334 14.57 -12.13 13.18
C LEU A 334 15.04 -10.71 12.79
N ALA A 335 16.08 -10.18 13.43
CA ALA A 335 16.67 -8.89 13.09
C ALA A 335 17.09 -8.84 11.61
N ARG A 336 17.76 -9.89 11.14
CA ARG A 336 18.12 -10.05 9.72
C ARG A 336 16.90 -10.14 8.81
N ARG A 337 15.93 -11.01 9.13
CA ARG A 337 14.70 -11.21 8.33
C ARG A 337 13.87 -9.95 8.21
N TYR A 338 13.72 -9.21 9.29
CA TYR A 338 12.92 -7.99 9.34
C TYR A 338 13.71 -6.74 8.97
N GLN A 339 15.04 -6.84 8.77
CA GLN A 339 15.94 -5.70 8.57
C GLN A 339 15.70 -4.60 9.63
N ARG A 340 15.81 -5.00 10.90
CA ARG A 340 15.65 -4.15 12.08
C ARG A 340 16.80 -4.45 13.04
N LEU A 341 17.08 -3.51 13.95
CA LEU A 341 18.12 -3.71 14.95
C LEU A 341 17.66 -4.76 15.97
N LYS A 342 18.56 -5.66 16.35
CA LYS A 342 18.32 -6.65 17.41
C LYS A 342 17.94 -5.97 18.73
N ASP A 343 18.60 -4.87 19.08
CA ASP A 343 18.30 -4.13 20.31
C ASP A 343 16.85 -3.66 20.37
N ASP A 344 16.23 -3.34 19.23
CA ASP A 344 14.84 -2.93 19.16
C ASP A 344 13.89 -4.10 19.49
N PHE A 345 14.24 -5.32 19.06
CA PHE A 345 13.53 -6.52 19.48
C PHE A 345 13.68 -6.78 20.97
N LEU A 346 14.89 -6.66 21.53
CA LEU A 346 15.14 -6.88 22.95
C LEU A 346 14.39 -5.87 23.83
N ARG A 347 14.29 -4.61 23.39
CA ARG A 347 13.48 -3.59 24.09
C ARG A 347 11.99 -3.96 24.16
N LEU A 348 11.45 -4.65 23.15
CA LEU A 348 10.04 -5.05 23.10
C LEU A 348 9.75 -6.42 23.75
N ASN A 349 10.73 -7.33 23.74
CA ASN A 349 10.51 -8.74 24.10
C ASN A 349 11.34 -9.21 25.30
N GLY A 350 12.23 -8.38 25.84
CA GLY A 350 13.09 -8.69 26.99
C GLY A 350 14.46 -9.25 26.59
N ALA A 351 14.98 -10.14 27.44
CA ALA A 351 16.35 -10.66 27.31
C ALA A 351 16.56 -11.55 26.07
N ASP A 352 17.80 -11.59 25.58
CA ASP A 352 18.19 -12.44 24.46
C ASP A 352 18.10 -13.91 24.85
N ARG A 353 17.41 -14.71 24.02
CA ARG A 353 17.14 -16.13 24.27
C ARG A 353 16.75 -16.84 22.98
N ARG A 354 16.74 -18.17 23.06
CA ARG A 354 16.14 -19.01 22.02
C ARG A 354 14.62 -18.82 22.01
N LEU A 355 14.07 -18.77 20.81
CA LEU A 355 12.63 -18.64 20.55
C LEU A 355 12.04 -20.02 20.24
N ASN A 356 10.87 -20.31 20.81
CA ASN A 356 10.22 -21.61 20.66
C ASN A 356 9.11 -21.58 19.59
N PRO A 357 8.86 -22.69 18.86
CA PRO A 357 7.76 -22.75 17.90
C PRO A 357 6.41 -22.37 18.52
N GLY A 358 5.63 -21.56 17.78
CA GLY A 358 4.33 -21.05 18.21
C GLY A 358 4.38 -19.83 19.13
N GLU A 359 5.56 -19.40 19.55
CA GLU A 359 5.75 -18.18 20.34
C GLU A 359 5.42 -16.93 19.53
N ASP A 360 4.75 -15.97 20.16
CA ASP A 360 4.44 -14.66 19.59
C ASP A 360 5.54 -13.65 19.98
N VAL A 361 6.16 -13.01 18.99
CA VAL A 361 7.28 -12.07 19.15
C VAL A 361 6.91 -10.71 18.57
N ALA A 362 7.02 -9.66 19.39
CA ALA A 362 6.80 -8.29 18.96
C ALA A 362 7.94 -7.82 18.04
N VAL A 363 7.59 -7.36 16.85
CA VAL A 363 8.50 -6.89 15.82
C VAL A 363 8.48 -5.36 15.78
N PRO A 364 9.63 -4.69 15.93
CA PRO A 364 9.70 -3.24 15.81
C PRO A 364 9.36 -2.78 14.39
N ASP A 365 8.27 -2.02 14.26
CA ASP A 365 7.78 -1.57 12.96
C ASP A 365 7.13 -0.19 13.02
N VAL A 366 7.92 0.84 12.75
CA VAL A 366 7.44 2.23 12.66
C VAL A 366 6.37 2.43 11.59
N GLY A 367 6.34 1.57 10.55
CA GLY A 367 5.35 1.64 9.49
C GLY A 367 3.98 1.12 9.89
N LEU A 368 3.82 0.53 11.09
CA LEU A 368 2.52 0.11 11.60
C LEU A 368 1.71 1.30 12.16
N VAL A 369 2.36 2.32 12.71
CA VAL A 369 1.72 3.45 13.41
C VAL A 369 0.66 4.17 12.54
N PRO A 370 0.91 4.51 11.26
CA PRO A 370 -0.13 5.14 10.43
C PRO A 370 -1.37 4.25 10.24
N HIS A 371 -1.18 2.93 10.15
CA HIS A 371 -2.28 1.98 10.03
C HIS A 371 -3.09 1.86 11.33
N LEU A 372 -2.43 1.94 12.50
CA LEU A 372 -3.13 2.00 13.78
C LEU A 372 -3.94 3.29 13.92
N ALA A 373 -3.39 4.43 13.45
CA ALA A 373 -4.13 5.69 13.42
C ALA A 373 -5.39 5.59 12.55
N ALA A 374 -5.30 4.99 11.36
CA ALA A 374 -6.45 4.72 10.52
C ALA A 374 -7.47 3.78 11.22
N ARG A 375 -7.02 2.65 11.78
CA ARG A 375 -7.91 1.70 12.48
C ARG A 375 -8.62 2.32 13.68
N LEU A 376 -7.92 3.14 14.47
CA LEU A 376 -8.50 3.89 15.59
C LEU A 376 -9.53 4.93 15.12
N ALA A 377 -9.25 5.64 14.03
CA ALA A 377 -10.20 6.55 13.42
C ALA A 377 -11.48 5.83 12.96
N ALA A 378 -11.33 4.63 12.38
CA ALA A 378 -12.48 3.78 12.02
C ALA A 378 -13.30 3.37 13.26
N GLU A 379 -12.63 2.98 14.35
CA GLU A 379 -13.30 2.62 15.62
C GLU A 379 -14.12 3.78 16.18
N ILE A 380 -13.59 5.00 16.15
CA ILE A 380 -14.28 6.19 16.65
C ILE A 380 -15.62 6.39 15.92
N LEU A 381 -15.61 6.27 14.59
CA LEU A 381 -16.83 6.41 13.78
C LEU A 381 -17.79 5.24 13.99
N ALA A 382 -17.28 4.02 14.13
CA ALA A 382 -18.09 2.83 14.34
C ALA A 382 -18.82 2.87 15.70
N GLN A 383 -18.14 3.29 16.77
CA GLN A 383 -18.74 3.45 18.10
C GLN A 383 -19.83 4.53 18.15
N ALA A 384 -19.82 5.46 17.21
CA ALA A 384 -20.87 6.46 17.07
C ALA A 384 -22.18 5.85 16.52
N GLN A 385 -22.12 4.73 15.81
CA GLN A 385 -23.28 4.08 15.18
C GLN A 385 -24.13 5.07 14.35
N GLY A 386 -23.46 5.99 13.65
CA GLY A 386 -24.10 7.03 12.89
C GLY A 386 -24.67 8.21 13.71
N LEU A 387 -24.51 8.24 15.02
CA LEU A 387 -24.85 9.43 15.79
C LEU A 387 -23.76 10.52 15.68
N PRO A 388 -24.07 11.78 15.99
CA PRO A 388 -23.07 12.82 16.18
C PRO A 388 -21.95 12.37 17.12
N LEU A 389 -20.69 12.64 16.73
CA LEU A 389 -19.56 12.38 17.61
C LEU A 389 -19.60 13.31 18.83
N GLN A 390 -19.33 12.73 20.00
CA GLN A 390 -19.11 13.47 21.23
C GLN A 390 -17.82 14.30 21.15
N ALA A 391 -17.73 15.38 21.93
CA ALA A 391 -16.56 16.26 21.94
C ALA A 391 -15.23 15.51 22.21
N GLU A 392 -15.24 14.52 23.12
CA GLU A 392 -14.07 13.68 23.38
C GLU A 392 -13.70 12.83 22.14
N GLN A 393 -14.67 12.25 21.45
CA GLN A 393 -14.44 11.44 20.25
C GLN A 393 -13.84 12.29 19.12
N VAL A 394 -14.33 13.52 18.93
CA VAL A 394 -13.75 14.47 17.95
C VAL A 394 -12.31 14.84 18.33
N ALA A 395 -12.03 15.07 19.61
CA ALA A 395 -10.68 15.37 20.09
C ALA A 395 -9.71 14.20 19.87
N LEU A 396 -10.16 12.97 20.15
CA LEU A 396 -9.39 11.75 19.87
C LEU A 396 -9.12 11.60 18.36
N LEU A 397 -10.12 11.81 17.51
CA LEU A 397 -9.97 11.68 16.06
C LEU A 397 -8.93 12.66 15.50
N ARG A 398 -8.94 13.91 15.98
CA ARG A 398 -7.94 14.93 15.60
C ARG A 398 -6.53 14.59 16.09
N MET A 399 -6.41 13.98 17.26
CA MET A 399 -5.12 13.55 17.83
C MET A 399 -4.43 12.49 16.96
N LEU A 400 -5.16 11.75 16.12
CA LEU A 400 -4.59 10.72 15.25
C LEU A 400 -3.92 11.27 13.98
N VAL A 401 -4.19 12.51 13.59
CA VAL A 401 -3.67 13.11 12.35
C VAL A 401 -2.14 13.10 12.28
N PRO A 402 -1.38 13.55 13.32
CA PRO A 402 0.08 13.53 13.28
C PRO A 402 0.67 12.12 13.14
N HIS A 403 -0.02 11.10 13.67
CA HIS A 403 0.42 9.71 13.61
C HIS A 403 0.21 9.09 12.23
N ALA A 404 -0.70 9.64 11.43
CA ALA A 404 -0.95 9.19 10.06
C ALA A 404 -0.02 9.85 9.03
N LEU A 405 0.63 10.98 9.34
CA LEU A 405 1.50 11.75 8.44
C LEU A 405 2.53 10.92 7.65
N PRO A 406 3.18 9.89 8.22
CA PRO A 406 4.17 9.10 7.48
C PRO A 406 3.60 8.27 6.32
N SER A 407 2.28 8.17 6.17
CA SER A 407 1.61 7.51 5.04
C SER A 407 0.48 8.40 4.52
N ALA A 408 0.62 8.89 3.29
CA ALA A 408 -0.40 9.74 2.67
C ALA A 408 -1.76 9.04 2.57
N THR A 409 -1.79 7.74 2.25
CA THR A 409 -3.02 6.93 2.26
C THR A 409 -3.67 6.86 3.64
N ALA A 410 -2.89 6.65 4.71
CA ALA A 410 -3.44 6.62 6.06
C ALA A 410 -3.91 8.01 6.51
N LEU A 411 -3.15 9.05 6.16
CA LEU A 411 -3.49 10.43 6.44
C LEU A 411 -4.80 10.82 5.75
N ASP A 412 -4.95 10.50 4.46
CA ASP A 412 -6.16 10.74 3.69
C ASP A 412 -7.36 10.01 4.31
N ALA A 413 -7.20 8.75 4.73
CA ALA A 413 -8.25 8.01 5.42
C ALA A 413 -8.65 8.66 6.77
N VAL A 414 -7.68 9.09 7.59
CA VAL A 414 -7.96 9.76 8.87
C VAL A 414 -8.63 11.11 8.65
N LEU A 415 -8.13 11.92 7.71
CA LEU A 415 -8.70 13.22 7.38
C LEU A 415 -10.10 13.10 6.78
N ALA A 416 -10.34 12.11 5.90
CA ALA A 416 -11.67 11.85 5.37
C ALA A 416 -12.67 11.55 6.49
N ARG A 417 -12.28 10.73 7.46
CA ARG A 417 -13.12 10.43 8.65
C ARG A 417 -13.34 11.65 9.53
N VAL A 418 -12.35 12.55 9.66
CA VAL A 418 -12.56 13.86 10.30
C VAL A 418 -13.63 14.66 9.56
N VAL A 419 -13.52 14.78 8.23
CA VAL A 419 -14.49 15.52 7.40
C VAL A 419 -15.89 14.91 7.48
N LEU A 420 -16.01 13.58 7.40
CA LEU A 420 -17.31 12.91 7.55
C LEU A 420 -17.92 13.24 8.92
N ALA A 421 -17.13 13.19 10.00
CA ALA A 421 -17.60 13.50 11.34
C ALA A 421 -18.10 14.95 11.49
N GLU A 422 -17.56 15.92 10.74
CA GLU A 422 -18.09 17.29 10.71
C GLU A 422 -19.54 17.33 10.20
N GLY A 423 -19.89 16.48 9.25
CA GLY A 423 -21.22 16.42 8.65
C GLY A 423 -22.33 15.87 9.54
N ARG A 424 -21.97 15.25 10.68
CA ARG A 424 -22.92 14.76 11.69
C ARG A 424 -22.87 15.56 12.99
N ARG A 425 -22.32 16.78 13.00
CA ARG A 425 -22.37 17.64 14.19
C ARG A 425 -23.80 18.12 14.49
N GLU A 426 -24.05 18.47 15.76
CA GLU A 426 -25.31 19.10 16.17
C GLU A 426 -25.61 20.37 15.37
N ALA A 427 -24.59 21.20 15.13
CA ALA A 427 -24.63 22.30 14.18
C ALA A 427 -23.98 21.86 12.87
N ALA A 428 -24.79 21.72 11.83
CA ALA A 428 -24.30 21.39 10.49
C ALA A 428 -23.31 22.47 10.00
N PRO A 429 -22.23 22.10 9.29
CA PRO A 429 -21.29 23.07 8.74
C PRO A 429 -21.98 23.97 7.74
N SER A 430 -21.62 25.26 7.75
CA SER A 430 -22.20 26.21 6.81
C SER A 430 -21.67 25.99 5.39
N ALA A 431 -22.40 26.46 4.38
CA ALA A 431 -21.92 26.44 3.00
C ALA A 431 -20.56 27.16 2.83
N ASN A 432 -20.30 28.19 3.64
CA ASN A 432 -19.03 28.91 3.65
C ASN A 432 -17.88 28.06 4.20
N ASP A 433 -18.11 27.28 5.25
CA ASP A 433 -17.10 26.37 5.82
C ASP A 433 -16.70 25.30 4.80
N ILE A 434 -17.70 24.75 4.11
CA ILE A 434 -17.49 23.74 3.06
C ILE A 434 -16.73 24.35 1.87
N GLN A 435 -17.08 25.55 1.42
CA GLN A 435 -16.34 26.25 0.37
C GLN A 435 -14.90 26.57 0.78
N ALA A 436 -14.66 26.99 2.02
CA ALA A 436 -13.32 27.26 2.52
C ALA A 436 -12.44 26.00 2.51
N LEU A 437 -13.01 24.85 2.93
CA LEU A 437 -12.34 23.56 2.86
C LEU A 437 -12.02 23.16 1.40
N MET A 438 -12.98 23.30 0.49
CA MET A 438 -12.75 23.03 -0.94
C MET A 438 -11.65 23.93 -1.53
N ALA A 439 -11.66 25.22 -1.21
CA ALA A 439 -10.65 26.16 -1.64
C ALA A 439 -9.26 25.79 -1.10
N HIS A 440 -9.18 25.24 0.11
CA HIS A 440 -7.93 24.73 0.66
C HIS A 440 -7.45 23.47 -0.10
N LEU A 441 -8.35 22.52 -0.37
CA LEU A 441 -8.02 21.31 -1.13
C LEU A 441 -7.59 21.62 -2.57
N ALA A 442 -8.23 22.60 -3.22
CA ALA A 442 -7.87 23.04 -4.56
C ALA A 442 -6.49 23.73 -4.64
N ARG A 443 -5.97 24.22 -3.50
CA ARG A 443 -4.62 24.80 -3.39
C ARG A 443 -3.54 23.76 -3.11
N ARG A 444 -3.89 22.52 -2.77
CA ARG A 444 -2.89 21.47 -2.74
C ARG A 444 -2.29 21.41 -4.16
N PRO A 445 -0.97 21.51 -4.31
CA PRO A 445 -0.38 21.17 -5.58
C PRO A 445 -0.89 19.77 -5.89
N ALA A 446 -1.60 19.62 -7.02
CA ALA A 446 -1.83 18.28 -7.54
C ALA A 446 -0.44 17.65 -7.53
N ALA A 447 -0.26 16.55 -6.80
CA ALA A 447 0.96 15.77 -6.91
C ALA A 447 1.15 15.64 -8.41
N GLU A 448 2.18 16.27 -8.96
CA GLU A 448 2.31 16.42 -10.40
C GLU A 448 2.26 14.99 -10.94
N ALA A 449 1.10 14.60 -11.46
CA ALA A 449 1.01 13.59 -12.46
C ALA A 449 1.85 14.24 -13.55
N ASN A 450 3.13 13.90 -13.61
CA ASN A 450 3.89 14.06 -14.82
C ASN A 450 3.10 13.21 -15.82
N VAL A 451 2.14 13.85 -16.50
CA VAL A 451 1.27 13.27 -17.51
C VAL A 451 2.12 12.74 -18.68
N GLY A 452 3.41 13.10 -18.73
CA GLY A 452 4.41 12.51 -19.62
C GLY A 452 5.32 11.41 -19.03
N ALA A 453 5.21 11.02 -17.75
CA ALA A 453 6.10 10.02 -17.14
C ALA A 453 5.39 8.81 -16.51
N SER A 454 4.07 8.88 -16.29
CA SER A 454 3.28 7.72 -15.82
C SER A 454 2.30 7.28 -16.90
N GLU A 455 2.78 6.48 -17.86
CA GLU A 455 1.95 5.77 -18.87
C GLU A 455 1.01 4.71 -18.25
N LEU A 456 0.85 4.69 -16.92
CA LEU A 456 -0.04 3.79 -16.18
C LEU A 456 -1.48 4.29 -16.08
N ILE A 457 -1.74 5.55 -16.41
CA ILE A 457 -3.10 5.98 -16.71
C ILE A 457 -3.34 5.59 -18.16
N ALA A 458 -3.83 4.37 -18.36
CA ALA A 458 -4.15 3.82 -19.67
C ALA A 458 -4.94 4.86 -20.49
N THR A 459 -4.27 5.50 -21.45
CA THR A 459 -4.95 6.22 -22.51
C THR A 459 -5.81 5.20 -23.25
N ARG A 460 -7.12 5.28 -23.04
CA ARG A 460 -8.11 4.64 -23.90
C ARG A 460 -7.83 5.09 -25.32
N LEU A 461 -7.28 4.22 -26.16
CA LEU A 461 -7.38 4.40 -27.59
C LEU A 461 -8.86 4.15 -27.97
N PRO A 462 -9.54 5.08 -28.64
CA PRO A 462 -10.83 4.79 -29.24
C PRO A 462 -10.63 3.74 -30.34
N ALA A 463 -11.59 2.83 -30.45
CA ALA A 463 -11.70 1.89 -31.57
C ALA A 463 -11.88 2.61 -32.90
#